data_AF-A0A2K3KT09-F1
#
_entry.id   AF-A0A2K3KT09-F1
#
_cell.length_a   1.000
_cell.length_b   1.000
_cell.length_c   1.000
_cell.angle_alpha   90.00
_cell.angle_beta   90.00
_cell.angle_gamma   90.00
#
_symmetry.space_group_name_H-M   'P 1'
#
loop_
_entity.id
_entity.type
_entity.pdbx_description
1 polymer ?
#
loop_
_entity_poly.entity_id
_entity_poly.type
_entity_poly.pdbx_seq_one_letter_code
_entity_poly.pdbx_strand_id
1 'polypeptide(L)'
;EELYAVNCRMLREEVRMMLCKMENEVDQLEFIDVLQRLGVAYHFTDEIKNILDNIYNTQTSKSKKNLHATALKFRLLRQHGYDISPGI
;
A
#
# COMPACT_ATOMS: atom_id res chain seq x y z
N GLU A 1 -12.61 -28.59 5.10
CA GLU A 1 -12.34 -27.33 5.83
C GLU A 1 -10.85 -27.04 5.97
N GLU A 2 -10.01 -28.02 6.34
CA GLU A 2 -8.56 -27.85 6.49
C GLU A 2 -7.84 -27.40 5.20
N LEU A 3 -8.23 -27.92 4.02
CA LEU A 3 -7.69 -27.52 2.73
C LEU A 3 -7.91 -26.02 2.42
N TYR A 4 -9.09 -25.49 2.73
CA TYR A 4 -9.40 -24.07 2.51
C TYR A 4 -8.54 -23.19 3.41
N ALA A 5 -8.36 -23.58 4.67
CA ALA A 5 -7.49 -22.87 5.60
C ALA A 5 -6.02 -22.86 5.14
N VAL A 6 -5.52 -23.98 4.62
CA VAL A 6 -4.16 -24.07 4.05
C VAL A 6 -4.02 -23.16 2.83
N ASN A 7 -4.96 -23.23 1.88
CA ASN A 7 -4.94 -22.37 0.69
C ASN A 7 -5.00 -20.89 1.05
N CYS A 8 -5.83 -20.50 2.03
CA CYS A 8 -5.88 -19.12 2.51
C CYS A 8 -4.53 -18.66 3.11
N ARG A 9 -3.83 -19.52 3.85
CA ARG A 9 -2.50 -19.19 4.37
C ARG A 9 -1.50 -18.99 3.24
N MET A 10 -1.47 -19.89 2.26
CA MET A 10 -0.58 -19.79 1.11
C MET A 10 -0.81 -18.51 0.31
N LEU A 11 -2.07 -18.19 0.01
CA LEU A 11 -2.42 -16.95 -0.70
C LEU A 11 -2.03 -15.70 0.08
N ARG A 12 -2.19 -15.70 1.42
CA ARG A 12 -1.73 -14.59 2.25
C ARG A 12 -0.21 -14.40 2.17
N GLU A 13 0.57 -15.47 2.24
CA GLU A 13 2.02 -15.38 2.08
C GLU A 13 2.44 -14.90 0.68
N GLU A 14 1.74 -15.33 -0.36
CA GLU A 14 1.99 -14.89 -1.72
C GLU A 14 1.76 -13.37 -1.87
N VAL A 15 0.63 -12.87 -1.36
CA VAL A 15 0.31 -11.43 -1.37
C VAL A 15 1.33 -10.63 -0.55
N ARG A 16 1.78 -11.14 0.60
CA ARG A 16 2.86 -10.54 1.39
C ARG A 16 4.16 -10.44 0.59
N MET A 17 4.54 -11.49 -0.12
CA MET A 17 5.73 -11.49 -0.97
C MET A 17 5.60 -10.50 -2.14
N MET A 18 4.40 -10.32 -2.71
CA MET A 18 4.16 -9.30 -3.73
C MET A 18 4.38 -7.89 -3.19
N LEU A 19 3.86 -7.58 -2.00
CA LEU A 19 4.08 -6.29 -1.32
C LEU A 19 5.58 -6.00 -1.12
N CYS A 20 6.35 -6.99 -0.67
CA CYS A 20 7.78 -6.83 -0.40
C CYS A 20 8.64 -6.68 -1.67
N LYS A 21 8.20 -7.19 -2.82
CA LYS A 21 8.97 -7.20 -4.07
C LYS A 21 8.70 -6.00 -4.98
N MET A 22 7.60 -5.28 -4.78
CA MET A 22 7.32 -4.08 -5.57
C MET A 22 8.31 -2.98 -5.22
N GLU A 23 8.97 -2.43 -6.24
CA GLU A 23 9.92 -1.32 -6.08
C GLU A 23 9.33 0.03 -6.49
N ASN A 24 8.31 0.02 -7.35
CA ASN A 24 7.69 1.23 -7.85
C ASN A 24 6.64 1.77 -6.86
N GLU A 25 6.79 3.03 -6.45
CA GLU A 25 5.89 3.72 -5.52
C GLU A 25 4.43 3.72 -5.98
N VAL A 26 4.16 3.91 -7.29
CA VAL A 26 2.80 3.94 -7.83
C VAL A 26 2.17 2.56 -7.73
N ASP A 27 2.90 1.52 -8.14
CA ASP A 27 2.41 0.13 -8.09
C ASP A 27 2.12 -0.29 -6.64
N GLN A 28 3.00 0.11 -5.70
CA GLN A 28 2.78 -0.12 -4.27
C GLN A 28 1.50 0.56 -3.76
N LEU A 29 1.29 1.83 -4.09
CA LEU A 29 0.10 2.58 -3.69
C LEU A 29 -1.18 1.98 -4.29
N GLU A 30 -1.15 1.57 -5.56
CA GLU A 30 -2.28 0.92 -6.23
C GLU A 30 -2.60 -0.44 -5.61
N PHE A 31 -1.57 -1.22 -5.28
CA PHE A 31 -1.77 -2.53 -4.65
C PHE A 31 -2.36 -2.40 -3.25
N ILE A 32 -1.89 -1.44 -2.45
CA ILE A 32 -2.49 -1.11 -1.14
C ILE A 32 -3.96 -0.74 -1.32
N ASP A 33 -4.29 0.09 -2.30
CA ASP A 33 -5.67 0.50 -2.56
C ASP A 33 -6.57 -0.68 -2.92
N VAL A 34 -6.08 -1.60 -3.77
CA VAL A 34 -6.80 -2.83 -4.11
C VAL A 34 -7.08 -3.67 -2.86
N LEU A 35 -6.08 -3.89 -1.98
CA LEU A 35 -6.26 -4.65 -0.75
C LEU A 35 -7.29 -4.01 0.20
N GLN A 36 -7.31 -2.69 0.29
CA GLN A 36 -8.28 -1.95 1.09
C GLN A 36 -9.70 -2.06 0.52
N ARG A 37 -9.85 -1.88 -0.80
CA ARG A 37 -11.13 -1.99 -1.50
C ARG A 37 -11.71 -3.41 -1.47
N LEU A 38 -10.85 -4.42 -1.42
CA LEU A 38 -11.24 -5.82 -1.23
C LEU A 38 -11.59 -6.16 0.24
N GLY A 39 -11.35 -5.26 1.20
CA GLY A 39 -11.62 -5.50 2.62
C GLY A 39 -10.66 -6.49 3.28
N VAL A 40 -9.49 -6.77 2.67
CA VAL A 40 -8.51 -7.75 3.16
C VAL A 40 -7.23 -7.10 3.68
N ALA A 41 -7.11 -5.78 3.61
CA ALA A 41 -5.93 -5.02 4.06
C ALA A 41 -5.53 -5.29 5.52
N TYR A 42 -6.47 -5.65 6.40
CA TYR A 42 -6.19 -5.92 7.81
C TYR A 42 -5.22 -7.09 8.04
N HIS A 43 -5.07 -7.99 7.06
CA HIS A 43 -4.09 -9.07 7.10
C HIS A 43 -2.65 -8.62 6.85
N PHE A 44 -2.46 -7.40 6.34
CA PHE A 44 -1.17 -6.89 5.85
C PHE A 44 -0.82 -5.54 6.49
N THR A 45 -1.27 -5.31 7.72
CA THR A 45 -1.20 -3.99 8.37
C THR A 45 0.24 -3.50 8.52
N ASP A 46 1.16 -4.40 8.90
CA ASP A 46 2.56 -4.05 9.12
C ASP A 46 3.29 -3.76 7.80
N GLU A 47 3.03 -4.54 6.75
CA GLU A 47 3.59 -4.34 5.41
C GLU A 47 3.11 -3.03 4.81
N ILE A 48 1.81 -2.75 4.89
CA ILE A 48 1.21 -1.49 4.41
C ILE A 48 1.84 -0.31 5.14
N LYS A 49 1.96 -0.38 6.47
CA LYS A 49 2.57 0.69 7.26
C LYS A 49 4.02 0.92 6.85
N ASN A 50 4.82 -0.13 6.73
CA ASN A 50 6.23 -0.02 6.34
C ASN A 50 6.40 0.62 4.95
N ILE A 51 5.54 0.26 3.99
CA ILE A 51 5.54 0.87 2.65
C ILE A 51 5.17 2.35 2.74
N LEU A 52 4.10 2.71 3.47
CA LEU A 52 3.68 4.10 3.61
C LEU A 52 4.71 4.96 4.36
N ASP A 53 5.36 4.42 5.39
CA ASP A 53 6.48 5.06 6.09
C ASP A 53 7.62 5.37 5.13
N ASN A 54 8.00 4.40 4.28
CA ASN A 54 9.03 4.61 3.27
C ASN A 54 8.62 5.69 2.26
N ILE A 55 7.39 5.65 1.74
CA ILE A 55 6.85 6.62 0.79
C ILE A 55 6.76 8.04 1.38
N TYR A 56 6.44 8.15 2.67
CA TYR A 56 6.37 9.42 3.40
C TYR A 56 7.75 10.04 3.60
N ASN A 57 8.71 9.23 4.05
CA ASN A 57 10.08 9.67 4.32
C ASN A 57 10.87 9.97 3.04
N THR A 58 10.54 9.26 1.96
CA THR A 58 11.13 9.48 0.65
C THR A 58 10.42 10.67 -0.01
N GLN A 59 10.78 11.90 0.38
CA GLN A 59 10.27 13.16 -0.20
C GLN A 59 10.76 13.37 -1.65
N THR A 60 10.71 12.34 -2.50
CA THR A 60 11.08 12.49 -3.91
C THR A 60 9.93 13.15 -4.64
N SER A 61 10.19 14.33 -5.19
CA SER A 61 9.27 15.15 -5.98
C SER A 61 8.86 14.53 -7.32
N LYS A 62 9.02 13.21 -7.50
CA LYS A 62 8.69 12.49 -8.74
C LYS A 62 7.18 12.37 -8.94
N SER A 63 6.39 12.41 -7.86
CA SER A 63 4.93 12.38 -7.92
C SER A 63 4.30 13.62 -8.57
N LYS A 64 4.99 14.78 -8.53
CA LYS A 64 4.45 16.07 -9.02
C LYS A 64 3.99 16.10 -10.48
N LYS A 65 4.29 15.07 -11.28
CA LYS A 65 3.91 15.00 -12.71
C LYS A 65 2.69 14.13 -13.00
N ASN A 66 2.17 13.37 -12.03
CA ASN A 66 1.02 12.48 -12.24
C ASN A 66 -0.08 12.75 -11.19
N LEU A 67 -1.22 13.27 -11.64
CA LEU A 67 -2.37 13.60 -10.80
C LEU A 67 -2.93 12.37 -10.06
N HIS A 68 -3.05 11.24 -10.76
CA HIS A 68 -3.56 9.98 -10.18
C HIS A 68 -2.64 9.50 -9.05
N ALA A 69 -1.34 9.40 -9.31
CA ALA A 69 -0.36 8.98 -8.31
C ALA A 69 -0.33 9.95 -7.11
N THR A 70 -0.40 11.25 -7.35
CA THR A 70 -0.40 12.28 -6.30
C THR A 70 -1.65 12.19 -5.43
N ALA A 71 -2.83 12.09 -6.05
CA ALA A 71 -4.09 11.98 -5.33
C ALA A 71 -4.17 10.68 -4.52
N LEU A 72 -3.68 9.58 -5.09
CA LEU A 72 -3.64 8.28 -4.42
C LEU A 72 -2.72 8.30 -3.20
N LYS A 73 -1.49 8.81 -3.37
CA LYS A 73 -0.53 9.03 -2.28
C LYS A 73 -1.13 9.89 -1.16
N PHE A 74 -1.70 11.04 -1.53
CA PHE A 74 -2.32 11.96 -0.57
C PHE A 74 -3.42 11.27 0.24
N ARG A 75 -4.35 10.58 -0.45
CA ARG A 75 -5.44 9.87 0.21
C ARG A 75 -4.94 8.80 1.16
N LEU A 76 -4.03 7.92 0.70
CA LEU A 76 -3.55 6.81 1.51
C LEU A 76 -2.77 7.31 2.73
N LEU A 77 -1.89 8.30 2.58
CA LEU A 77 -1.15 8.88 3.71
C LEU A 77 -2.10 9.54 4.72
N ARG A 78 -3.07 10.35 4.29
CA ARG A 78 -4.05 10.92 5.22
C ARG A 78 -4.89 9.86 5.93
N GLN A 79 -5.34 8.83 5.21
CA GLN A 79 -6.15 7.76 5.76
C GLN A 79 -5.43 6.99 6.87
N HIS A 80 -4.10 6.86 6.76
CA HIS A 80 -3.26 6.20 7.76
C HIS A 80 -2.68 7.16 8.82
N GLY A 81 -3.12 8.42 8.83
CA GLY A 81 -2.79 9.39 9.90
C GLY A 81 -1.47 10.15 9.71
N TYR A 82 -0.87 10.11 8.53
CA TYR A 82 0.32 10.91 8.23
C TYR A 82 -0.06 12.37 8.02
N ASP A 83 0.79 13.28 8.54
CA ASP A 83 0.65 14.71 8.30
C ASP A 83 1.19 15.08 6.92
N ILE A 84 0.28 15.39 6.01
CA ILE A 84 0.56 15.72 4.62
C ILE A 84 -0.12 17.03 4.23
N SER A 85 0.68 17.95 3.69
CA SER A 85 0.22 19.26 3.24
C SER A 85 -0.75 19.13 2.05
N PRO A 86 -1.84 19.91 2.00
CA PRO A 86 -2.73 19.96 0.84
C PRO A 86 -2.07 20.59 -0.40
N GLY A 87 -0.89 21.20 -0.27
CA GLY A 87 -0.12 21.78 -1.38
C GLY A 87 0.82 20.82 -2.10
N ILE A 88 0.65 19.50 -1.91
CA ILE A 88 1.35 18.46 -2.67
C ILE A 88 0.82 18.35 -4.10
#